data_AF-A0A2V8HIQ0-F1
#
_entry.id   AF-A0A2V8HIQ0-F1
#
_cell.length_a   1.000
_cell.length_b   1.000
_cell.length_c   1.000
_cell.angle_alpha   90.00
_cell.angle_beta   90.00
_cell.angle_gamma   90.00
#
_symmetry.space_group_name_H-M   'P 1'
#
loop_
_entity.id
_entity.type
_entity.pdbx_description
1 polymer ?
#
loop_
_entity_poly.entity_id
_entity_poly.type
_entity_poly.pdbx_seq_one_letter_code
_entity_poly.pdbx_strand_id
1 'polypeptide(L)'
;PSTTSSAPASETWSGTVAPGGQTSRSFTVSAAGTINVTLTAAGTTPIGVGVGLPRLTGGGCRLGLSVDATPGTTPQISTQAEAGQYCVQVYDLGTISGDPVGFALKIDHP
;
A
#
# COMPACT_ATOMS: atom_id res chain seq x y z
N PRO A 1 17.98 29.56 -1.61
CA PRO A 1 17.42 28.24 -1.27
C PRO A 1 15.90 28.24 -1.50
N SER A 2 15.45 27.71 -2.64
CA SER A 2 14.03 27.57 -2.94
C SER A 2 13.58 26.21 -2.42
N THR A 3 12.88 26.18 -1.28
CA THR A 3 12.21 24.97 -0.80
C THR A 3 11.01 24.70 -1.71
N THR A 4 11.19 23.88 -2.74
CA THR A 4 10.07 23.32 -3.49
C THR A 4 9.27 22.46 -2.52
N SER A 5 8.19 23.02 -1.98
CA SER A 5 7.18 22.27 -1.25
C SER A 5 6.56 21.29 -2.24
N SER A 6 7.00 20.03 -2.22
CA SER A 6 6.32 18.97 -2.97
C SER A 6 4.89 18.92 -2.45
N ALA A 7 3.92 19.09 -3.34
CA ALA A 7 2.53 18.90 -2.99
C ALA A 7 2.32 17.40 -2.67
N PRO A 8 1.48 17.04 -1.69
CA PRO A 8 1.20 15.64 -1.40
C PRO A 8 0.71 14.95 -2.67
N ALA A 9 1.46 13.94 -3.13
CA ALA A 9 1.09 13.08 -4.22
C ALA A 9 0.10 12.03 -3.72
N SER A 10 -1.06 11.97 -4.39
CA SER A 10 -2.07 10.94 -4.14
C SER A 10 -2.07 9.95 -5.30
N GLU A 11 -1.65 8.72 -5.05
CA GLU A 11 -1.74 7.62 -6.00
C GLU A 11 -2.92 6.72 -5.67
N THR A 12 -3.77 6.43 -6.66
CA THR A 12 -4.78 5.38 -6.53
C THR A 12 -4.29 4.12 -7.24
N TRP A 13 -4.45 2.98 -6.57
CA TRP A 13 -4.08 1.68 -7.08
C TRP A 13 -5.23 0.69 -6.90
N SER A 14 -5.79 0.21 -8.00
CA SER A 14 -6.78 -0.85 -8.01
C SER A 14 -6.20 -2.12 -8.63
N GLY A 15 -6.59 -3.27 -8.10
CA GLY A 15 -6.15 -4.57 -8.58
C GLY A 15 -7.01 -5.69 -8.03
N THR A 16 -6.55 -6.93 -8.21
CA THR A 16 -7.16 -8.11 -7.61
C THR A 16 -6.12 -8.88 -6.82
N VAL A 17 -6.55 -9.52 -5.73
CA VAL A 17 -5.75 -10.45 -4.95
C VAL A 17 -6.39 -11.84 -5.04
N ALA A 18 -5.60 -12.81 -5.50
CA ALA A 18 -6.03 -14.21 -5.58
C ALA A 18 -5.93 -14.89 -4.20
N PRO A 19 -6.69 -15.99 -3.96
CA PRO A 19 -6.54 -16.82 -2.77
C PRO A 19 -5.08 -17.23 -2.52
N GLY A 20 -4.56 -17.03 -1.31
CA GLY A 20 -3.17 -17.28 -0.94
C GLY A 20 -2.13 -16.44 -1.69
N GLY A 21 -2.57 -15.45 -2.47
CA GLY A 21 -1.73 -14.62 -3.32
C GLY A 21 -1.33 -13.31 -2.68
N GLN A 22 -0.41 -12.61 -3.35
CA GLN A 22 0.01 -11.26 -3.00
C GLN A 22 0.27 -10.45 -4.27
N THR A 23 0.06 -9.15 -4.19
CA THR A 23 0.39 -8.19 -5.23
C THR A 23 1.00 -6.97 -4.59
N SER A 24 1.96 -6.34 -5.27
CA SER A 24 2.68 -5.19 -4.74
C SER A 24 2.89 -4.14 -5.81
N ARG A 25 2.89 -2.88 -5.41
CA ARG A 25 3.19 -1.74 -6.28
C ARG A 25 4.27 -0.88 -5.64
N SER A 26 5.28 -0.55 -6.42
CA SER A 26 6.32 0.42 -6.03
C SER A 26 5.86 1.85 -6.31
N PHE A 27 6.22 2.76 -5.42
CA PHE A 27 6.04 4.20 -5.57
C PHE A 27 7.29 4.93 -5.03
N THR A 28 7.48 6.17 -5.45
CA THR A 28 8.66 6.95 -5.06
C THR A 28 8.22 8.14 -4.21
N VAL A 29 8.77 8.21 -3.01
CA VAL A 29 8.56 9.31 -2.07
C VAL A 29 9.62 10.38 -2.38
N SER A 30 9.17 11.58 -2.73
CA SER A 30 10.06 12.63 -3.26
C SER A 30 10.76 13.44 -2.16
N ALA A 31 10.13 13.55 -1.00
CA ALA A 31 10.60 14.29 0.16
C ALA A 31 10.28 13.51 1.45
N ALA A 32 10.99 13.79 2.54
CA ALA A 32 10.64 13.19 3.83
C ALA A 32 9.25 13.64 4.29
N GLY A 33 8.43 12.71 4.78
CA GLY A 33 7.10 13.01 5.31
C GLY A 33 6.30 11.75 5.62
N THR A 34 4.97 11.86 5.62
CA THR A 34 4.08 10.77 6.05
C THR A 34 3.47 10.06 4.85
N ILE A 35 3.63 8.75 4.79
CA ILE A 35 2.89 7.88 3.88
C ILE A 35 1.60 7.45 4.58
N ASN A 36 0.47 7.74 3.95
CA ASN A 36 -0.84 7.26 4.38
C ASN A 36 -1.37 6.28 3.33
N VAL A 37 -1.68 5.06 3.75
CA VAL A 37 -2.32 4.06 2.89
C VAL A 37 -3.74 3.84 3.38
N THR A 38 -4.68 4.08 2.49
CA THR A 38 -6.11 3.92 2.73
C THR A 38 -6.67 2.87 1.77
N LEU A 39 -7.10 1.73 2.28
CA LEU A 39 -7.91 0.76 1.53
C LEU A 39 -9.32 1.36 1.39
N THR A 40 -9.67 1.75 0.17
CA THR A 40 -10.94 2.41 -0.15
C THR A 40 -11.98 1.44 -0.67
N ALA A 41 -11.57 0.34 -1.28
CA ALA A 41 -12.45 -0.75 -1.68
C ALA A 41 -11.76 -2.11 -1.53
N ALA A 42 -12.52 -3.13 -1.15
CA ALA A 42 -12.14 -4.53 -1.14
C ALA A 42 -13.42 -5.37 -1.07
N GLY A 43 -13.27 -6.69 -1.03
CA GLY A 43 -14.35 -7.60 -0.67
C GLY A 43 -14.81 -7.42 0.78
N THR A 44 -15.72 -8.29 1.22
CA THR A 44 -16.26 -8.28 2.59
C THR A 44 -15.28 -8.79 3.64
N THR A 45 -14.24 -9.51 3.22
CA THR A 45 -13.20 -10.05 4.09
C THR A 45 -12.06 -9.06 4.26
N PRO A 46 -11.49 -8.92 5.48
CA PRO A 46 -10.24 -8.19 5.67
C PRO A 46 -9.13 -8.74 4.78
N ILE A 47 -8.29 -7.87 4.25
CA ILE A 47 -7.09 -8.24 3.49
C ILE A 47 -5.86 -7.65 4.15
N GLY A 48 -4.71 -8.29 3.96
CA GLY A 48 -3.45 -7.79 4.46
C GLY A 48 -2.97 -6.64 3.60
N VAL A 49 -2.70 -5.49 4.20
CA VAL A 49 -2.08 -4.34 3.54
C VAL A 49 -0.80 -4.02 4.27
N GLY A 50 0.28 -3.76 3.55
CA GLY A 50 1.53 -3.34 4.17
C GLY A 50 2.37 -2.43 3.30
N VAL A 51 3.27 -1.69 3.94
CA VAL A 51 4.23 -0.79 3.31
C VAL A 51 5.63 -1.23 3.68
N GLY A 52 6.55 -1.08 2.74
CA GLY A 52 7.92 -1.47 2.95
C GLY A 52 8.84 -1.01 1.83
N LEU A 53 9.99 -1.66 1.75
CA LEU A 53 11.00 -1.39 0.72
C LEU A 53 10.91 -2.42 -0.40
N PRO A 54 11.03 -2.00 -1.67
CA PRO A 54 11.00 -2.92 -2.80
C PRO A 54 12.16 -3.91 -2.68
N ARG A 55 11.89 -5.19 -2.96
CA ARG A 55 12.94 -6.20 -2.97
C ARG A 55 13.77 -6.05 -4.24
N LEU A 56 15.10 -5.96 -4.08
CA LEU A 56 16.05 -5.89 -5.20
C LEU A 56 16.08 -7.18 -6.03
N THR A 57 15.71 -8.31 -5.43
CA THR A 57 15.69 -9.62 -6.09
C THR A 57 14.44 -10.41 -5.66
N GLY A 58 13.84 -11.14 -6.62
CA GLY A 58 12.70 -12.04 -6.36
C GLY A 58 11.31 -11.40 -6.35
N GLY A 59 11.18 -10.10 -6.64
CA GLY A 59 9.89 -9.40 -6.68
C GLY A 59 9.22 -9.24 -5.31
N GLY A 60 8.21 -8.38 -5.24
CA GLY A 60 7.45 -8.14 -4.01
C GLY A 60 8.02 -7.05 -3.10
N CYS A 61 7.39 -6.93 -1.92
CA CYS A 61 7.68 -5.87 -0.96
C CYS A 61 8.26 -6.45 0.34
N ARG A 62 9.30 -5.81 0.88
CA ARG A 62 9.84 -6.13 2.20
C ARG A 62 9.08 -5.27 3.22
N LEU A 63 7.93 -5.78 3.65
CA LEU A 63 7.03 -5.06 4.56
C LEU A 63 7.75 -4.73 5.87
N GLY A 64 7.80 -3.44 6.20
CA GLY A 64 8.23 -2.96 7.52
C GLY A 64 7.03 -2.76 8.44
N LEU A 65 5.86 -2.46 7.86
CA LEU A 65 4.60 -2.28 8.55
C LEU A 65 3.49 -2.96 7.74
N SER A 66 2.61 -3.70 8.42
CA SER A 66 1.46 -4.35 7.82
C SER A 66 0.30 -4.43 8.81
N VAL A 67 -0.92 -4.32 8.30
CA VAL A 67 -2.16 -4.37 9.06
C VAL A 67 -3.19 -5.20 8.28
N ASP A 68 -4.07 -5.88 9.00
CA ASP A 68 -5.33 -6.35 8.45
C ASP A 68 -6.26 -5.15 8.25
N ALA A 69 -6.67 -4.92 7.01
CA ALA A 69 -7.45 -3.75 6.63
C ALA A 69 -8.79 -4.17 6.05
N THR A 70 -9.85 -3.48 6.49
CA THR A 70 -11.14 -3.42 5.81
C THR A 70 -11.29 -2.08 5.09
N PRO A 71 -12.06 -2.01 3.99
CA PRO A 71 -12.31 -0.77 3.28
C PRO A 71 -12.87 0.32 4.19
N GLY A 72 -12.37 1.54 4.05
CA GLY A 72 -12.78 2.67 4.86
C GLY A 72 -12.35 4.01 4.28
N THR A 73 -12.70 5.07 4.99
CA THR A 73 -12.34 6.46 4.64
C THR A 73 -11.14 6.97 5.43
N THR A 74 -10.68 6.23 6.43
CA THR A 74 -9.52 6.55 7.26
C THR A 74 -8.32 5.70 6.85
N PRO A 75 -7.10 6.27 6.81
CA PRO A 75 -5.90 5.51 6.50
C PRO A 75 -5.68 4.41 7.55
N GLN A 76 -5.54 3.17 7.09
CA GLN A 76 -5.23 2.03 7.95
C GLN A 76 -3.73 1.98 8.28
N ILE A 77 -2.88 2.56 7.42
CA ILE A 77 -1.45 2.72 7.68
C ILE A 77 -1.11 4.21 7.59
N SER A 78 -0.43 4.72 8.62
CA SER A 78 0.19 6.04 8.63
C SER A 78 1.60 5.90 9.21
N THR A 79 2.63 6.15 8.41
CA THR A 79 4.03 6.02 8.83
C THR A 79 4.89 7.14 8.27
N GLN A 80 5.90 7.55 9.02
CA GLN A 80 6.93 8.45 8.51
C GLN A 80 7.88 7.69 7.58
N ALA A 81 8.30 8.36 6.52
CA ALA A 81 9.21 7.85 5.51
C ALA A 81 10.12 8.97 4.99
N GLU A 82 11.38 8.62 4.75
CA GLU A 82 12.35 9.49 4.10
C GLU A 82 12.18 9.43 2.57
N ALA A 83 12.75 10.41 1.85
CA ALA A 83 12.77 10.38 0.40
C ALA A 83 13.46 9.08 -0.12
N GLY A 84 12.80 8.37 -1.02
CA GLY A 84 13.27 7.06 -1.47
C GLY A 84 12.19 6.24 -2.17
N GLN A 85 12.57 5.03 -2.60
CA GLN A 85 11.64 4.09 -3.24
C GLN A 85 10.99 3.18 -2.19
N TYR A 86 9.67 3.13 -2.21
CA TYR A 86 8.87 2.27 -1.34
C TYR A 86 7.96 1.37 -2.16
N CYS A 87 7.34 0.43 -1.48
CA CYS A 87 6.29 -0.39 -2.04
C CYS A 87 5.15 -0.56 -1.06
N VAL A 88 3.97 -0.69 -1.61
CA VAL A 88 2.79 -1.20 -0.92
C VAL A 88 2.55 -2.63 -1.39
N GLN A 89 2.08 -3.49 -0.50
CA GLN A 89 1.67 -4.85 -0.82
C GLN A 89 0.29 -5.12 -0.26
N VAL A 90 -0.53 -5.76 -1.07
CA VAL A 90 -1.79 -6.37 -0.67
C VAL A 90 -1.62 -7.87 -0.75
N TYR A 91 -2.04 -8.58 0.29
CA TYR A 91 -1.93 -10.03 0.36
C TYR A 91 -3.15 -10.64 1.03
N ASP A 92 -3.43 -11.88 0.66
CA ASP A 92 -4.47 -12.66 1.32
C ASP A 92 -4.02 -13.10 2.71
N LEU A 93 -4.92 -13.01 3.69
CA LEU A 93 -4.71 -13.47 5.07
C LEU A 93 -5.05 -14.96 5.24
N GLY A 94 -5.31 -15.67 4.14
CA GLY A 94 -5.89 -17.01 4.13
C GLY A 94 -7.42 -17.00 4.27
N THR A 95 -8.05 -15.84 4.11
CA THR A 95 -9.50 -15.65 4.28
C THR A 95 -10.24 -15.62 2.95
N ILE A 96 -9.54 -15.38 1.84
CA ILE A 96 -10.15 -15.39 0.51
C ILE A 96 -10.30 -16.85 0.06
N SER A 97 -11.54 -17.34 0.08
CA SER A 97 -11.92 -18.65 -0.46
C SER A 97 -12.73 -18.48 -1.73
N GLY A 98 -12.17 -18.81 -2.90
CA GLY A 98 -12.89 -18.77 -4.18
C GLY A 98 -12.29 -17.78 -5.18
N ASP A 99 -13.11 -16.87 -5.68
CA ASP A 99 -12.71 -15.91 -6.72
C ASP A 99 -11.75 -14.83 -6.20
N PRO A 100 -10.85 -14.29 -7.05
CA PRO A 100 -10.00 -13.16 -6.70
C PRO A 100 -10.82 -11.94 -6.24
N VAL A 101 -10.40 -11.34 -5.14
CA VAL A 101 -11.06 -10.16 -4.58
C VAL A 101 -10.46 -8.90 -5.19
N GLY A 102 -11.30 -8.08 -5.81
CA GLY A 102 -10.91 -6.74 -6.26
C GLY A 102 -10.67 -5.81 -5.08
N PHE A 103 -9.64 -4.99 -5.16
CA PHE A 103 -9.33 -3.96 -4.16
C PHE A 103 -8.99 -2.62 -4.83
N ALA A 104 -9.14 -1.54 -4.07
CA ALA A 104 -8.64 -0.22 -4.39
C ALA A 104 -7.98 0.39 -3.15
N LEU A 105 -6.77 0.90 -3.34
CA LEU A 105 -5.94 1.58 -2.35
C LEU A 105 -5.69 3.00 -2.81
N LYS A 106 -5.68 3.92 -1.85
CA LYS A 106 -5.16 5.27 -2.00
C LYS A 106 -3.88 5.38 -1.19
N ILE A 107 -2.83 5.88 -1.80
CA ILE A 107 -1.51 6.08 -1.22
C ILE A 107 -1.25 7.58 -1.28
N ASP A 108 -1.25 8.25 -0.14
CA ASP A 108 -0.88 9.65 -0.05
C ASP A 108 0.54 9.73 0.49
N HIS A 109 1.43 10.42 -0.22
CA HIS A 109 2.83 10.61 0.19
C HIS A 109 3.32 12.00 -0.23
N PRO A 110 4.39 12.53 0.40
CA PRO A 110 5.01 13.78 -0.01
C PRO A 110 5.78 13.68 -1.34
#